data_AF-A0AAV8XX13-F1
#
_entry.id   AF-A0AAV8XX13-F1
#
_cell.length_a   1.000
_cell.length_b   1.000
_cell.length_c   1.000
_cell.angle_alpha   90.00
_cell.angle_beta   90.00
_cell.angle_gamma   90.00
#
_symmetry.space_group_name_H-M   'P 1'
#
loop_
_entity.id
_entity.type
_entity.pdbx_description
1 polymer ?
#
loop_
_entity_poly.entity_id
_entity_poly.type
_entity_poly.pdbx_seq_one_letter_code
_entity_poly.pdbx_strand_id
1 'polypeptide(L)'
;MSSSHTDRNDLTFFEIMLSFVSTYLPNKVVQGLTAVYFRVSALRNNGLRGGHSTQSSIQLSKMKVTILPALSDNYMYLITDENTNQAAVVDPVEPDTVLDAVKAAGVNLTKVLTTHHH
;
A
#
# COMPACT_ATOMS: atom_id res chain seq x y z
N MET A 1 29.85 -12.63 10.82
CA MET A 1 28.49 -13.20 10.94
C MET A 1 27.81 -12.49 12.10
N SER A 2 26.91 -11.52 11.90
CA SER A 2 25.47 -11.66 11.56
C SER A 2 24.80 -12.72 12.44
N SER A 3 23.74 -12.45 13.21
CA SER A 3 22.55 -11.69 12.85
C SER A 3 21.77 -11.18 14.07
N SER A 4 21.10 -10.05 13.83
CA SER A 4 20.21 -9.24 14.66
C SER A 4 19.02 -9.97 15.31
N HIS A 5 18.79 -9.63 16.57
CA HIS A 5 17.64 -10.01 17.39
C HIS A 5 16.87 -8.72 17.72
N THR A 6 15.85 -8.40 16.92
CA THR A 6 14.94 -7.27 17.18
C THR A 6 13.52 -7.66 16.72
N ASP A 7 12.52 -7.18 17.48
CA ASP A 7 11.09 -7.12 17.16
C ASP A 7 10.17 -8.32 17.42
N ARG A 8 9.97 -8.64 18.71
CA ARG A 8 8.64 -9.09 19.20
C ARG A 8 8.07 -8.24 20.35
N ASN A 9 8.87 -7.42 21.01
CA ASN A 9 8.44 -6.63 22.17
C ASN A 9 7.95 -5.22 21.80
N ASP A 10 8.32 -4.69 20.63
CA ASP A 10 7.90 -3.34 20.21
C ASP A 10 6.43 -3.29 19.77
N LEU A 11 5.91 -4.38 19.20
CA LEU A 11 4.52 -4.49 18.77
C LEU A 11 3.53 -4.49 19.96
N THR A 12 3.89 -5.11 21.08
CA THR A 12 3.01 -5.16 22.27
C THR A 12 2.96 -3.82 23.00
N PHE A 13 4.07 -3.10 23.07
CA PHE A 13 4.10 -1.77 23.67
C PHE A 13 3.30 -0.75 22.87
N PHE A 14 3.38 -0.82 21.53
CA PHE A 14 2.63 0.04 20.63
C PHE A 14 1.12 -0.21 20.71
N GLU A 15 0.68 -1.46 20.70
CA GLU A 15 -0.73 -1.85 20.86
C GLU A 15 -1.32 -1.33 22.19
N ILE A 16 -0.56 -1.48 23.28
CA ILE A 16 -0.96 -0.99 24.62
C ILE A 16 -1.05 0.54 24.63
N MET A 17 -0.08 1.24 24.01
CA MET A 17 -0.11 2.70 23.90
C MET A 17 -1.27 3.21 23.04
N LEU A 18 -1.55 2.55 21.92
CA LEU A 18 -2.66 2.93 21.03
C LEU A 18 -4.02 2.71 21.72
N SER A 19 -4.17 1.62 22.47
CA SER A 19 -5.35 1.32 23.27
C SER A 19 -5.58 2.37 24.37
N PHE A 20 -4.50 2.78 25.05
CA PHE A 20 -4.56 3.82 26.08
C PHE A 20 -4.91 5.19 25.49
N VAL A 21 -4.30 5.54 24.36
CA VAL A 21 -4.55 6.79 23.61
C VAL A 21 -5.97 6.85 23.05
N SER A 22 -6.47 5.74 22.48
CA SER A 22 -7.83 5.61 21.95
C SER A 22 -8.91 5.82 23.03
N THR A 23 -8.60 5.44 24.27
CA THR A 23 -9.52 5.58 25.40
C THR A 23 -9.60 7.02 25.94
N TYR A 24 -8.55 7.83 25.75
CA TYR A 24 -8.44 9.19 26.33
C TYR A 24 -8.52 10.34 25.31
N LEU A 25 -8.40 10.07 24.02
CA LEU A 25 -8.42 11.08 22.96
C LEU A 25 -9.58 10.88 21.98
N PRO A 26 -10.15 11.97 21.41
CA PRO A 26 -11.20 11.85 20.41
C PRO A 26 -10.73 11.05 19.19
N ASN A 27 -11.60 10.19 18.64
CA ASN A 27 -11.30 9.31 17.50
C ASN A 27 -10.61 10.00 16.31
N LYS A 28 -10.92 11.27 16.04
CA LYS A 28 -10.27 12.05 14.96
C LYS A 28 -8.77 12.28 15.20
N VAL A 29 -8.36 12.46 16.46
CA VAL A 29 -6.96 12.69 16.83
C VAL A 29 -6.19 11.36 16.79
N VAL A 30 -6.82 10.28 17.26
CA VAL A 30 -6.27 8.93 17.23
C VAL A 30 -6.03 8.49 15.78
N GLN A 31 -7.03 8.63 14.90
CA GLN A 31 -6.90 8.34 13.46
C GLN A 31 -5.77 9.17 12.81
N GLY A 32 -5.64 10.45 13.18
CA GLY A 32 -4.56 11.31 12.70
C GLY A 32 -3.18 10.81 13.12
N LEU A 33 -2.99 10.46 14.39
CA LEU A 33 -1.73 9.94 14.92
C LEU A 33 -1.39 8.56 14.34
N THR A 34 -2.39 7.69 14.22
CA THR A 34 -2.24 6.37 13.58
C THR A 34 -1.83 6.52 12.11
N ALA A 35 -2.47 7.41 11.35
CA ALA A 35 -2.11 7.68 9.96
C ALA A 35 -0.69 8.25 9.83
N VAL A 36 -0.28 9.16 10.72
CA VAL A 36 1.09 9.70 10.75
C VAL A 36 2.10 8.60 11.10
N TYR A 37 1.81 7.76 12.09
CA TYR A 37 2.66 6.64 12.46
C TYR A 37 2.86 5.69 11.28
N PHE A 38 1.78 5.26 10.61
CA PHE A 38 1.89 4.38 9.45
C PHE A 38 2.60 5.05 8.26
N ARG A 39 2.40 6.35 8.04
CA ARG A 39 3.15 7.11 7.02
C ARG A 39 4.65 7.17 7.33
N VAL A 40 5.02 7.48 8.57
CA VAL A 40 6.42 7.53 9.01
C VAL A 40 7.03 6.13 9.02
N SER A 41 6.28 5.11 9.43
CA SER A 41 6.70 3.72 9.41
C SER A 41 6.92 3.23 7.98
N ALA A 42 6.02 3.54 7.05
CA ALA A 42 6.19 3.22 5.63
C ALA A 42 7.44 3.90 5.04
N LEU A 43 7.68 5.18 5.35
CA LEU A 43 8.88 5.90 4.92
C LEU A 43 10.17 5.33 5.54
N ARG A 44 10.13 4.92 6.82
CA ARG A 44 11.30 4.40 7.54
C ARG A 44 11.63 2.96 7.14
N ASN A 45 10.64 2.11 6.97
CA ASN A 45 10.83 0.69 6.66
C ASN A 45 11.16 0.47 5.18
N ASN A 46 10.60 1.28 4.28
CA ASN A 46 10.87 1.19 2.84
C ASN A 46 11.96 2.17 2.37
N GLY A 47 12.31 3.20 3.13
CA GLY A 47 13.29 4.21 2.70
C GLY A 47 12.93 4.88 1.35
N LEU A 48 13.87 5.60 0.75
CA LEU A 48 13.77 6.11 -0.63
C LEU A 48 14.02 5.02 -1.69
N ARG A 49 13.97 3.74 -1.31
CA ARG A 49 14.22 2.57 -2.17
C ARG A 49 13.00 1.68 -2.12
N GLY A 50 12.20 1.72 -3.19
CA GLY A 50 10.89 1.07 -3.32
C GLY A 50 10.76 -0.31 -2.69
N GLY A 51 9.53 -0.62 -2.27
CA GLY A 51 9.15 -1.87 -1.59
C GLY A 51 9.81 -3.11 -2.21
N HIS A 52 10.07 -4.12 -1.38
CA HIS A 52 10.77 -5.35 -1.77
C HIS A 52 10.07 -6.16 -2.87
N SER A 53 8.82 -5.80 -3.19
CA SER A 53 8.06 -6.24 -4.35
C SER A 53 8.56 -5.53 -5.63
N THR A 54 8.86 -6.29 -6.69
CA THR A 54 9.37 -5.70 -7.94
C THR A 54 8.22 -5.18 -8.81
N GLN A 55 8.35 -3.93 -9.30
CA GLN A 55 7.44 -3.40 -10.30
C GLN A 55 7.70 -4.08 -11.65
N SER A 56 6.66 -4.63 -12.26
CA SER A 56 6.74 -5.28 -13.57
C SER A 56 5.46 -5.01 -14.37
N SER A 57 5.53 -5.12 -15.70
CA SER A 57 4.37 -4.99 -16.56
C SER A 57 4.29 -6.13 -17.55
N ILE A 58 3.12 -6.75 -17.67
CA ILE A 58 2.83 -7.82 -18.63
C ILE A 58 1.92 -7.24 -19.71
N GLN A 59 2.34 -7.40 -20.97
CA GLN A 59 1.60 -6.94 -22.13
C GLN A 59 0.85 -8.11 -22.78
N LEU A 60 -0.46 -7.97 -22.92
CA LEU A 60 -1.33 -8.88 -23.69
C LEU A 60 -1.88 -8.12 -24.91
N SER A 61 -2.51 -8.83 -25.85
CA SER A 61 -2.92 -8.27 -27.15
C SER A 61 -3.90 -7.09 -27.09
N LYS A 62 -4.63 -6.91 -25.98
CA LYS A 62 -5.60 -5.82 -25.76
C LYS A 62 -5.59 -5.28 -24.32
N MET A 63 -4.71 -5.82 -23.48
CA MET A 63 -4.72 -5.57 -22.05
C MET A 63 -3.28 -5.44 -21.57
N LYS A 64 -3.05 -4.48 -20.69
CA LYS A 64 -1.79 -4.33 -19.98
C LYS A 64 -2.02 -4.51 -18.50
N VAL A 65 -1.19 -5.33 -17.86
CA VAL A 65 -1.21 -5.52 -16.41
C VAL A 65 0.07 -4.94 -15.84
N THR A 66 -0.05 -3.93 -14.98
CA THR A 66 1.07 -3.33 -14.26
C THR A 66 1.02 -3.78 -12.81
N ILE A 67 2.06 -4.48 -12.38
CA ILE A 67 2.25 -4.95 -11.01
C ILE A 67 2.79 -3.78 -10.19
N LEU A 68 2.03 -3.40 -9.16
CA LEU A 68 2.39 -2.33 -8.24
C LEU A 68 2.81 -2.97 -6.91
N PRO A 69 4.03 -2.73 -6.43
CA PRO A 69 4.43 -3.20 -5.11
C PRO A 69 3.63 -2.49 -4.03
N ALA A 70 3.26 -3.23 -2.98
CA ALA A 70 2.61 -2.69 -1.79
C ALA A 70 3.20 -3.29 -0.53
N LEU A 71 3.35 -2.48 0.52
CA LEU A 71 3.92 -2.91 1.80
C LEU A 71 5.26 -3.66 1.60
N SER A 72 5.49 -4.74 2.35
CA SER A 72 6.72 -5.55 2.28
C SER A 72 6.68 -6.66 1.24
N ASP A 73 5.51 -7.24 1.01
CA ASP A 73 5.35 -8.54 0.36
C ASP A 73 4.04 -8.66 -0.44
N ASN A 74 3.25 -7.58 -0.49
CA ASN A 74 1.99 -7.56 -1.22
C ASN A 74 2.16 -6.94 -2.62
N TYR A 75 1.16 -7.21 -3.44
CA TYR A 75 1.05 -6.69 -4.80
C TYR A 75 -0.35 -6.17 -5.06
N MET A 76 -0.42 -5.01 -5.69
CA MET A 76 -1.63 -4.50 -6.33
C MET A 76 -1.45 -4.62 -7.84
N TYR A 77 -2.56 -4.65 -8.58
CA TYR A 77 -2.49 -4.78 -10.03
C TYR A 77 -3.31 -3.70 -10.71
N LEU A 78 -2.67 -2.89 -11.55
CA LEU A 78 -3.35 -1.98 -12.45
C LEU A 78 -3.56 -2.67 -13.80
N ILE A 79 -4.81 -3.02 -14.08
CA ILE A 79 -5.24 -3.64 -15.33
C ILE A 79 -5.79 -2.55 -16.23
N THR A 80 -5.22 -2.41 -17.43
CA THR A 80 -5.61 -1.41 -18.42
C THR A 80 -6.14 -2.11 -19.67
N ASP A 81 -7.30 -1.69 -20.16
CA ASP A 81 -7.75 -1.99 -21.53
C ASP A 81 -7.19 -0.93 -22.48
N GLU A 82 -6.34 -1.37 -23.40
CA GLU A 82 -5.62 -0.47 -24.30
C GLU A 82 -6.51 0.14 -25.38
N ASN A 83 -7.68 -0.45 -25.66
CA ASN A 83 -8.59 0.09 -26.68
C ASN A 83 -9.40 1.27 -26.14
N THR A 84 -9.75 1.23 -24.85
CA THR A 84 -10.66 2.20 -24.23
C THR A 84 -9.96 3.12 -23.23
N ASN A 85 -8.69 2.85 -22.90
CA ASN A 85 -7.94 3.48 -21.82
C ASN A 85 -8.64 3.40 -20.45
N GLN A 86 -9.57 2.45 -20.28
CA GLN A 86 -10.16 2.19 -18.98
C GLN A 86 -9.25 1.30 -18.15
N ALA A 87 -9.24 1.56 -16.85
CA ALA A 87 -8.44 0.82 -15.89
C ALA A 87 -9.29 0.28 -14.74
N ALA A 88 -8.85 -0.86 -14.22
CA ALA A 88 -9.27 -1.43 -12.95
C ALA A 88 -8.05 -1.66 -12.06
N VAL A 89 -8.20 -1.47 -10.76
CA VAL A 89 -7.16 -1.82 -9.78
C VAL A 89 -7.60 -3.01 -8.93
N VAL A 90 -6.69 -3.96 -8.71
CA VAL A 90 -6.87 -5.08 -7.79
C VAL A 90 -6.19 -4.75 -6.46
N ASP A 91 -6.92 -4.91 -5.35
CA ASP A 91 -6.47 -4.75 -3.96
C ASP A 91 -5.66 -3.45 -3.68
N PRO A 92 -6.27 -2.26 -3.82
CA PRO A 92 -5.57 -0.98 -3.66
C PRO A 92 -5.27 -0.61 -2.19
N VAL A 93 -4.44 -1.41 -1.51
CA VAL A 93 -4.05 -1.19 -0.10
C VAL A 93 -3.24 0.10 0.11
N GLU A 94 -2.53 0.57 -0.93
CA GLU A 94 -1.84 1.87 -0.97
C GLU A 94 -2.43 2.76 -2.09
N PRO A 95 -3.52 3.50 -1.82
CA PRO A 95 -4.22 4.29 -2.84
C PRO A 95 -3.33 5.35 -3.53
N ASP A 96 -2.39 5.95 -2.82
CA ASP A 96 -1.49 6.97 -3.38
C ASP A 96 -0.61 6.39 -4.50
N THR A 97 -0.02 5.21 -4.27
CA THR A 97 0.77 4.47 -5.27
C THR A 97 -0.06 4.12 -6.51
N VAL A 98 -1.34 3.76 -6.32
CA VAL A 98 -2.27 3.48 -7.43
C VAL A 98 -2.57 4.75 -8.23
N LEU A 99 -2.86 5.86 -7.56
CA LEU A 99 -3.17 7.14 -8.22
C LEU A 99 -1.98 7.65 -9.04
N ASP A 100 -0.76 7.50 -8.54
CA ASP A 100 0.45 7.88 -9.26
C ASP A 100 0.67 6.98 -10.49
N ALA A 101 0.45 5.68 -10.36
CA ALA A 101 0.51 4.75 -11.49
C ALA A 101 -0.55 5.05 -12.56
N VAL A 102 -1.78 5.38 -12.16
CA VAL A 102 -2.87 5.76 -13.07
C VAL A 102 -2.54 7.05 -13.83
N LYS A 103 -2.02 8.08 -13.13
CA LYS A 103 -1.58 9.33 -13.76
C LYS A 103 -0.41 9.09 -14.72
N ALA A 104 0.59 8.31 -14.31
CA ALA A 104 1.75 8.00 -15.14
C ALA A 104 1.37 7.20 -16.40
N ALA A 105 0.39 6.30 -16.30
CA ALA A 105 -0.11 5.54 -17.43
C ALA A 105 -1.08 6.33 -18.32
N GLY A 106 -1.63 7.46 -17.85
CA GLY A 106 -2.60 8.26 -18.60
C GLY A 106 -3.95 7.56 -18.81
N VAL A 107 -4.35 6.70 -17.87
CA VAL A 107 -5.56 5.86 -17.97
C VAL A 107 -6.69 6.37 -17.09
N ASN A 108 -7.92 5.98 -17.40
CA ASN A 108 -9.11 6.31 -16.61
C ASN A 108 -9.47 5.14 -15.68
N LEU A 109 -9.16 5.28 -14.38
CA LEU A 109 -9.52 4.27 -13.37
C LEU A 109 -11.03 4.30 -13.11
N THR A 110 -11.74 3.25 -13.51
CA THR A 110 -13.21 3.16 -13.39
C THR A 110 -13.67 2.10 -12.40
N LYS A 111 -12.81 1.15 -12.02
CA LYS A 111 -13.18 -0.03 -11.24
C LYS A 111 -12.14 -0.35 -10.17
N VAL A 112 -12.63 -0.88 -9.06
CA VAL A 112 -11.83 -1.48 -7.99
C VAL A 112 -12.28 -2.92 -7.81
N LEU A 113 -11.33 -3.85 -7.75
CA LEU A 113 -11.55 -5.27 -7.56
C LEU A 113 -10.87 -5.68 -6.26
N THR A 114 -11.65 -6.07 -5.26
CA THR A 114 -11.13 -6.57 -3.98
C THR A 114 -11.22 -8.08 -3.97
N THR A 115 -10.11 -8.76 -3.74
CA THR A 115 -10.07 -10.23 -3.68
C THR A 115 -10.73 -10.76 -2.41
N HIS A 116 -10.50 -10.08 -1.29
CA HIS A 116 -11.01 -10.42 0.03
C HIS A 116 -10.97 -9.18 0.94
N HIS A 117 -11.39 -9.32 2.20
CA HIS A 117 -11.64 -8.20 3.13
C HIS A 117 -10.51 -7.95 4.15
N HIS A 118 -9.38 -8.68 4.06
CA HIS A 118 -8.32 -8.63 5.07
C HIS A 118 -7.58 -7.29 5.09
#